data_AF-A0A1M5UHF3-F1
#
_entry.id   AF-A0A1M5UHF3-F1
#
_cell.length_a   1.000
_cell.length_b   1.000
_cell.length_c   1.000
_cell.angle_alpha   90.00
_cell.angle_beta   90.00
_cell.angle_gamma   90.00
#
_symmetry.space_group_name_H-M   'P 1'
#
loop_
_entity.id
_entity.type
_entity.pdbx_description
1 polymer ?
#
loop_
_entity_poly.entity_id
_entity_poly.type
_entity_poly.pdbx_seq_one_letter_code
_entity_poly.pdbx_strand_id
1 'polypeptide(L)'
;MNKQQLASTIWESANQMRSKIEASEYKDFILGFIFYKYLSEKEVRFFKSKSLSQEDITKINEDDEEYAEYVRNNIGYFISYEHLFSTWVKKGGDFEIANVRDALSAFDRNIDSVYKKLFENIFKTLSGGLSKLGENAQKQTKAARSLINLIKRIPMDGSQDYDVLGFVYEYLISMFAANAGKKAGEFYTPHEVSVLMSEIIAEELKGREKIKIYDPTSGFRVIIVIEANSYVNIRSSRLLPKFKTQKINSWCAA
;
A
#
# COMPACT_ATOMS: atom_id res chain seq x y z
N MET A 1 3.86 17.88 1.64
CA MET A 1 3.34 17.63 3.01
C MET A 1 4.46 16.96 3.77
N ASN A 2 4.90 17.49 4.91
CA ASN A 2 6.02 16.90 5.64
C ASN A 2 5.59 15.67 6.48
N LYS A 3 6.57 14.90 6.97
CA LYS A 3 6.34 13.70 7.81
C LYS A 3 5.44 13.98 9.03
N GLN A 4 5.59 15.13 9.67
CA GLN A 4 4.79 15.50 10.85
C GLN A 4 3.32 15.78 10.49
N GLN A 5 3.06 16.49 9.40
CA GLN A 5 1.71 16.73 8.87
C GLN A 5 1.06 15.42 8.41
N LEU A 6 1.84 14.52 7.81
CA LEU A 6 1.37 13.19 7.41
C LEU A 6 0.98 12.35 8.62
N ALA A 7 1.83 12.29 9.63
CA ALA A 7 1.55 11.63 10.91
C ALA A 7 0.27 12.19 11.56
N SER A 8 0.13 13.52 11.62
CA SER A 8 -1.08 14.17 12.15
C SER A 8 -2.34 13.77 11.37
N THR A 9 -2.28 13.77 10.04
CA THR A 9 -3.41 13.37 9.18
C THR A 9 -3.82 11.92 9.43
N ILE A 10 -2.84 11.03 9.59
CA ILE A 10 -3.08 9.61 9.91
C ILE A 10 -3.67 9.46 11.32
N TRP A 11 -3.14 10.20 12.30
CA TRP A 11 -3.64 10.20 13.68
C TRP A 11 -5.08 10.70 13.78
N GLU A 12 -5.40 11.80 13.10
CA GLU A 12 -6.76 12.33 13.00
C GLU A 12 -7.73 11.29 12.44
N SER A 13 -7.29 10.56 11.42
CA SER A 13 -8.07 9.46 10.86
C SER A 13 -8.32 8.33 11.86
N ALA A 14 -7.28 7.95 12.59
CA ALA A 14 -7.39 6.93 13.62
C ALA A 14 -8.37 7.34 14.73
N ASN A 15 -8.28 8.59 15.21
CA ASN A 15 -9.14 9.08 16.28
C ASN A 15 -10.62 9.15 15.88
N GLN A 16 -10.92 9.55 14.64
CA GLN A 16 -12.32 9.57 14.16
C GLN A 16 -12.94 8.17 14.11
N MET A 17 -12.12 7.15 13.90
CA MET A 17 -12.55 5.76 13.74
C MET A 17 -12.50 4.96 15.05
N ARG A 18 -11.71 5.40 16.04
CA ARG A 18 -11.49 4.73 17.34
C ARG A 18 -12.76 4.53 18.19
N SER A 19 -13.80 5.35 17.96
CA SER A 19 -15.09 5.21 18.65
C SER A 19 -15.96 4.06 18.11
N LYS A 20 -15.59 3.47 16.97
CA LYS A 20 -16.43 2.51 16.22
C LYS A 20 -15.75 1.19 15.94
N ILE A 21 -14.41 1.18 15.90
CA ILE A 21 -13.61 0.03 15.50
C ILE A 21 -12.45 -0.12 16.48
N GLU A 22 -12.11 -1.35 16.83
CA GLU A 22 -10.91 -1.64 17.62
C GLU A 22 -9.66 -1.12 16.87
N ALA A 23 -8.70 -0.56 17.61
CA ALA A 23 -7.49 0.00 17.00
C ALA A 23 -6.74 -1.03 16.13
N SER A 24 -6.70 -2.29 16.57
CA SER A 24 -6.06 -3.39 15.83
C SER A 24 -6.68 -3.63 14.45
N GLU A 25 -8.00 -3.53 14.32
CA GLU A 25 -8.74 -3.72 13.07
C GLU A 25 -8.66 -2.49 12.16
N TYR A 26 -8.63 -1.28 12.75
CA TYR A 26 -8.48 -0.04 12.00
C TYR A 26 -7.22 -0.03 11.12
N LYS A 27 -6.11 -0.60 11.61
CA LYS A 27 -4.85 -0.75 10.87
C LYS A 27 -5.06 -1.37 9.49
N ASP A 28 -5.78 -2.48 9.44
CA ASP A 28 -5.92 -3.25 8.21
C ASP A 28 -6.76 -2.50 7.17
N PHE A 29 -7.72 -1.69 7.63
CA PHE A 29 -8.52 -0.82 6.78
C PHE A 29 -7.69 0.31 6.19
N ILE A 30 -7.05 1.11 7.03
CA ILE A 30 -6.30 2.28 6.54
C ILE A 30 -5.18 1.86 5.60
N LEU A 31 -4.44 0.78 5.91
CA LEU A 31 -3.40 0.25 5.04
C LEU A 31 -3.96 -0.20 3.69
N GLY A 32 -5.08 -0.93 3.70
CA GLY A 32 -5.73 -1.36 2.47
C GLY A 32 -6.17 -0.19 1.57
N PHE A 33 -6.84 0.81 2.13
CA PHE A 33 -7.29 1.99 1.36
C PHE A 33 -6.12 2.84 0.86
N ILE A 34 -5.07 3.02 1.66
CA ILE A 34 -3.87 3.76 1.27
C ILE A 34 -3.13 3.04 0.14
N PHE A 35 -3.01 1.71 0.24
CA PHE A 35 -2.39 0.93 -0.81
C PHE A 35 -3.22 0.96 -2.10
N TYR A 36 -4.55 0.85 -1.99
CA TYR A 36 -5.43 1.00 -3.15
C TYR A 36 -5.28 2.37 -3.82
N LYS A 37 -5.23 3.46 -3.04
CA LYS A 37 -4.93 4.80 -3.56
C LYS A 37 -3.59 4.84 -4.30
N TYR A 38 -2.55 4.24 -3.73
CA TYR A 38 -1.23 4.18 -4.35
C TYR A 38 -1.28 3.47 -5.72
N LEU A 39 -1.95 2.32 -5.81
CA LEU A 39 -2.12 1.59 -7.08
C LEU A 39 -2.90 2.43 -8.11
N SER A 40 -4.03 2.99 -7.70
CA SER A 40 -4.84 3.85 -8.55
C SER A 40 -4.07 5.07 -9.08
N GLU A 41 -3.28 5.76 -8.25
CA GLU A 41 -2.48 6.89 -8.70
C GLU A 41 -1.27 6.49 -9.56
N LYS A 42 -0.68 5.31 -9.30
CA LYS A 42 0.37 4.75 -10.16
C LYS A 42 -0.17 4.47 -11.57
N GLU A 43 -1.38 3.93 -11.69
CA GLU A 43 -2.03 3.69 -12.96
C GLU A 43 -2.38 4.99 -13.70
N VAL A 44 -2.93 5.98 -12.99
CA VAL A 44 -3.17 7.31 -13.58
C VAL A 44 -1.87 7.97 -14.07
N ARG A 45 -0.76 7.82 -13.34
CA ARG A 45 0.56 8.27 -13.81
C ARG A 45 1.00 7.51 -15.06
N PHE A 46 0.75 6.20 -15.12
CA PHE A 46 1.03 5.41 -16.31
C PHE A 46 0.26 5.95 -17.51
N PHE A 47 -1.06 6.19 -17.40
CA PHE A 47 -1.85 6.81 -18.47
C PHE A 47 -1.30 8.16 -18.91
N LYS A 48 -0.96 9.04 -17.96
CA LYS A 48 -0.33 10.34 -18.26
C LYS A 48 1.01 10.20 -18.96
N SER A 49 1.82 9.20 -18.61
CA SER A 49 3.10 8.92 -19.29
C SER A 49 2.92 8.46 -20.74
N LYS A 50 1.72 7.98 -21.09
CA LYS A 50 1.30 7.65 -22.45
C LYS A 50 0.57 8.80 -23.15
N SER A 51 0.60 9.99 -22.56
CA SER A 51 -0.02 11.22 -23.09
C SER A 51 -1.54 11.17 -23.21
N LEU A 52 -2.22 10.31 -22.44
CA LEU A 52 -3.68 10.32 -22.40
C LEU A 52 -4.20 11.59 -21.71
N SER A 53 -5.22 12.21 -22.30
CA SER A 53 -5.90 13.34 -21.69
C SER A 53 -6.77 12.89 -20.51
N GLN A 54 -7.20 13.85 -19.69
CA GLN A 54 -8.08 13.56 -18.57
C GLN A 54 -9.44 13.03 -19.04
N GLU A 55 -9.90 13.44 -20.23
CA GLU A 55 -11.15 12.97 -20.85
C GLU A 55 -11.01 11.53 -21.35
N ASP A 56 -9.87 11.18 -21.95
CA ASP A 56 -9.61 9.81 -22.42
C ASP A 56 -9.62 8.83 -21.26
N ILE A 57 -8.98 9.20 -20.14
CA ILE A 57 -8.95 8.40 -18.91
C ILE A 57 -10.37 8.08 -18.40
N THR A 58 -11.35 8.97 -18.62
CA THR A 58 -12.72 8.71 -18.15
C THR A 58 -13.45 7.60 -18.91
N LYS A 59 -12.97 7.26 -20.11
CA LYS A 59 -13.56 6.25 -20.99
C LYS A 59 -12.89 4.88 -20.84
N ILE A 60 -11.76 4.81 -20.12
CA ILE A 60 -11.00 3.58 -19.92
C ILE A 60 -11.75 2.65 -18.95
N ASN A 61 -12.10 1.48 -19.44
CA ASN A 61 -12.76 0.42 -18.70
C ASN A 61 -12.32 -0.97 -19.22
N GLU A 62 -12.93 -2.03 -18.70
CA GLU A 62 -12.64 -3.41 -19.09
C GLU A 62 -13.15 -3.78 -20.50
N ASP A 63 -13.98 -2.94 -21.14
CA ASP A 63 -14.52 -3.22 -22.48
C ASP A 63 -13.45 -3.02 -23.58
N ASP A 64 -12.46 -2.15 -23.33
CA ASP A 64 -11.27 -2.02 -24.17
C ASP A 64 -10.22 -3.08 -23.75
N GLU A 65 -10.47 -4.33 -24.15
CA GLU A 65 -9.66 -5.47 -23.74
C GLU A 65 -8.18 -5.34 -24.17
N GLU A 66 -7.93 -4.76 -25.35
CA GLU A 66 -6.57 -4.54 -25.87
C GLU A 66 -5.81 -3.54 -24.99
N TYR A 67 -6.42 -2.41 -24.64
CA TYR A 67 -5.78 -1.43 -23.77
C TYR A 67 -5.65 -1.93 -22.34
N ALA A 68 -6.67 -2.59 -21.80
CA ALA A 68 -6.61 -3.19 -20.46
C ALA A 68 -5.49 -4.23 -20.36
N GLU A 69 -5.31 -5.07 -21.39
CA GLU A 69 -4.20 -6.03 -21.46
C GLU A 69 -2.84 -5.33 -21.56
N TYR A 70 -2.73 -4.28 -22.39
CA TYR A 70 -1.52 -3.48 -22.47
C TYR A 70 -1.11 -2.91 -21.10
N VAL A 71 -2.06 -2.39 -20.33
CA VAL A 71 -1.80 -1.85 -18.99
C VAL A 71 -1.38 -2.96 -18.04
N ARG A 72 -2.11 -4.07 -17.99
CA ARG A 72 -1.77 -5.27 -17.19
C ARG A 72 -0.35 -5.75 -17.46
N ASN A 73 0.06 -5.83 -18.72
CA ASN A 73 1.41 -6.26 -19.11
C ASN A 73 2.51 -5.30 -18.63
N ASN A 74 2.23 -3.99 -18.54
CA ASN A 74 3.22 -2.98 -18.17
C ASN A 74 3.32 -2.75 -16.65
N ILE A 75 2.19 -2.74 -15.93
CA ILE A 75 2.16 -2.39 -14.49
C ILE A 75 1.67 -3.52 -13.58
N GLY A 76 1.19 -4.63 -14.16
CA GLY A 76 0.82 -5.87 -13.48
C GLY A 76 -0.66 -6.02 -13.10
N TYR A 77 -1.44 -4.96 -13.25
CA TYR A 77 -2.88 -4.94 -12.98
C TYR A 77 -3.56 -3.86 -13.84
N PHE A 78 -4.89 -3.81 -13.79
CA PHE A 78 -5.70 -2.75 -14.39
C PHE A 78 -6.86 -2.36 -13.46
N ILE A 79 -7.18 -1.07 -13.39
CA ILE A 79 -8.27 -0.50 -12.60
C ILE A 79 -9.12 0.41 -13.50
N SER A 80 -10.29 -0.09 -13.90
CA SER A 80 -11.30 0.68 -14.65
C SER A 80 -11.56 2.05 -14.03
N TYR A 81 -11.86 3.06 -14.86
CA TYR A 81 -12.04 4.45 -14.41
C TYR A 81 -13.03 4.57 -13.25
N GLU A 82 -14.14 3.82 -13.28
CA GLU A 82 -15.16 3.83 -12.22
C GLU A 82 -14.64 3.35 -10.85
N HIS A 83 -13.59 2.54 -10.85
CA HIS A 83 -12.97 1.96 -9.66
C HIS A 83 -11.75 2.77 -9.18
N LEU A 84 -11.25 3.74 -9.95
CA LEU A 84 -10.16 4.59 -9.50
C LEU A 84 -10.50 5.32 -8.19
N PHE A 85 -9.51 5.47 -7.32
CA PHE A 85 -9.65 6.19 -6.05
C PHE A 85 -10.11 7.63 -6.28
N SER A 86 -9.62 8.27 -7.35
CA SER A 86 -10.05 9.63 -7.73
C SER A 86 -11.55 9.69 -8.10
N THR A 87 -12.08 8.62 -8.70
CA THR A 87 -13.50 8.51 -9.05
C THR A 87 -14.36 8.30 -7.81
N TRP A 88 -13.90 7.53 -6.82
CA TRP A 88 -14.58 7.46 -5.52
C TRP A 88 -14.64 8.82 -4.82
N VAL A 89 -13.55 9.59 -4.87
CA VAL A 89 -13.53 10.96 -4.32
C VAL A 89 -14.53 11.85 -5.07
N LYS A 90 -14.59 11.77 -6.40
CA LYS A 90 -15.53 12.54 -7.23
C LYS A 90 -17.00 12.19 -6.97
N LYS A 91 -17.31 10.90 -6.77
CA LYS A 91 -18.67 10.43 -6.44
C LYS A 91 -19.24 11.11 -5.19
N GLY A 92 -18.39 11.43 -4.21
CA GLY A 92 -18.78 12.23 -3.06
C GLY A 92 -20.01 11.66 -2.33
N GLY A 93 -21.16 12.33 -2.48
CA GLY A 93 -22.48 11.94 -1.97
C GLY A 93 -22.93 10.55 -2.38
N ASP A 94 -22.65 10.18 -3.63
CA ASP A 94 -23.17 8.99 -4.30
C ASP A 94 -22.25 7.77 -4.15
N PHE A 95 -21.14 7.93 -3.41
CA PHE A 95 -20.27 6.81 -3.10
C PHE A 95 -20.92 5.86 -2.10
N GLU A 96 -20.84 4.57 -2.38
CA GLU A 96 -21.32 3.49 -1.53
C GLU A 96 -20.22 2.46 -1.26
N ILE A 97 -20.35 1.74 -0.15
CA ILE A 97 -19.44 0.64 0.20
C ILE A 97 -19.41 -0.47 -0.87
N ALA A 98 -20.49 -0.63 -1.65
CA ALA A 98 -20.54 -1.55 -2.79
C ALA A 98 -19.44 -1.22 -3.82
N ASN A 99 -19.19 0.07 -4.08
CA ASN A 99 -18.14 0.49 -5.03
C ASN A 99 -16.74 -0.02 -4.62
N VAL A 100 -16.46 -0.12 -3.31
CA VAL A 100 -15.21 -0.71 -2.83
C VAL A 100 -15.19 -2.21 -3.09
N ARG A 101 -16.26 -2.92 -2.76
CA ARG A 101 -16.34 -4.38 -2.97
C ARG A 101 -16.16 -4.74 -4.43
N ASP A 102 -16.86 -4.03 -5.32
CA ASP A 102 -16.81 -4.25 -6.76
C ASP A 102 -15.40 -4.01 -7.29
N ALA A 103 -14.78 -2.91 -6.88
CA ALA A 103 -13.43 -2.56 -7.28
C ALA A 103 -12.35 -3.52 -6.78
N LEU A 104 -12.46 -4.03 -5.54
CA LEU A 104 -11.54 -5.03 -5.02
C LEU A 104 -11.69 -6.36 -5.77
N SER A 105 -12.93 -6.75 -6.08
CA SER A 105 -13.20 -7.94 -6.89
C SER A 105 -12.70 -7.78 -8.32
N ALA A 106 -12.91 -6.62 -8.94
CA ALA A 106 -12.41 -6.29 -10.27
C ALA A 106 -10.89 -6.28 -10.31
N PHE A 107 -10.25 -5.72 -9.28
CA PHE A 107 -8.79 -5.73 -9.16
C PHE A 107 -8.23 -7.14 -9.20
N ASP A 108 -8.76 -8.07 -8.37
CA ASP A 108 -8.28 -9.47 -8.34
C ASP A 108 -8.45 -10.20 -9.68
N ARG A 109 -9.50 -9.87 -10.46
CA ARG A 109 -9.70 -10.42 -11.82
C ARG A 109 -8.75 -9.82 -12.86
N ASN A 110 -8.37 -8.56 -12.68
CA ASN A 110 -7.54 -7.79 -13.61
C ASN A 110 -6.05 -7.83 -13.29
N ILE A 111 -5.59 -8.84 -12.55
CA ILE A 111 -4.16 -9.06 -12.32
C ILE A 111 -3.58 -9.81 -13.51
N ASP A 112 -2.45 -9.32 -14.03
CA ASP A 112 -1.70 -10.06 -15.04
C ASP A 112 -1.16 -11.39 -14.51
N SER A 113 -1.14 -12.42 -15.36
CA SER A 113 -0.68 -13.76 -15.00
C SER A 113 0.75 -13.81 -14.43
N VAL A 114 1.66 -12.96 -14.92
CA VAL A 114 3.06 -12.88 -14.45
C VAL A 114 3.13 -12.27 -13.06
N TYR A 115 2.25 -11.32 -12.76
CA TYR A 115 2.21 -10.60 -11.48
C TYR A 115 1.23 -11.20 -10.47
N LYS A 116 0.53 -12.28 -10.82
CA LYS A 116 -0.45 -12.94 -9.94
C LYS A 116 0.10 -13.23 -8.55
N LYS A 117 1.29 -13.81 -8.44
CA LYS A 117 1.92 -14.09 -7.13
C LYS A 117 2.23 -12.84 -6.28
N LEU A 118 2.34 -11.67 -6.90
CA LEU A 118 2.62 -10.41 -6.23
C LEU A 118 1.34 -9.76 -5.70
N PHE A 119 0.26 -9.79 -6.49
CA PHE A 119 -0.96 -9.03 -6.21
C PHE A 119 -2.15 -9.88 -5.76
N GLU A 120 -2.15 -11.19 -5.97
CA GLU A 120 -3.27 -12.03 -5.57
C GLU A 120 -3.49 -11.96 -4.05
N ASN A 121 -4.75 -11.76 -3.63
CA ASN A 121 -5.17 -11.65 -2.24
C ASN A 121 -4.61 -10.44 -1.46
N ILE A 122 -3.99 -9.44 -2.10
CA ILE A 122 -3.45 -8.27 -1.37
C ILE A 122 -4.54 -7.52 -0.59
N PHE A 123 -5.77 -7.53 -1.08
CA PHE A 123 -6.91 -6.86 -0.46
C PHE A 123 -7.84 -7.81 0.29
N LYS A 124 -7.46 -9.08 0.48
CA LYS A 124 -8.29 -10.08 1.17
C LYS A 124 -8.69 -9.63 2.57
N THR A 125 -7.75 -9.08 3.34
CA THR A 125 -8.00 -8.56 4.69
C THR A 125 -8.95 -7.36 4.66
N LEU A 126 -8.73 -6.41 3.74
CA LEU A 126 -9.62 -5.26 3.57
C LEU A 126 -11.03 -5.72 3.22
N SER A 127 -11.18 -6.56 2.19
CA SER A 127 -12.45 -7.09 1.71
C SER A 127 -13.24 -7.81 2.82
N GLY A 128 -12.59 -8.75 3.53
CA GLY A 128 -13.19 -9.49 4.63
C GLY A 128 -13.55 -8.62 5.85
N GLY A 129 -12.85 -7.50 6.04
CA GLY A 129 -13.11 -6.58 7.13
C GLY A 129 -14.14 -5.49 6.82
N LEU A 130 -14.55 -5.25 5.57
CA LEU A 130 -15.45 -4.13 5.23
C LEU A 130 -16.77 -4.17 6.02
N SER A 131 -17.24 -5.36 6.39
CA SER A 131 -18.43 -5.55 7.24
C SER A 131 -18.24 -4.96 8.66
N LYS A 132 -17.01 -4.87 9.15
CA LYS A 132 -16.66 -4.34 10.48
C LYS A 132 -16.60 -2.81 10.50
N LEU A 133 -16.63 -2.14 9.34
CA LEU A 133 -16.69 -0.67 9.28
C LEU A 133 -18.01 -0.10 9.84
N GLY A 134 -19.04 -0.94 9.98
CA GLY A 134 -20.30 -0.60 10.61
C GLY A 134 -21.35 -1.68 10.47
N GLU A 135 -22.35 -1.66 11.35
CA GLU A 135 -23.41 -2.68 11.45
C GLU A 135 -24.28 -2.83 10.20
N ASN A 136 -24.31 -1.83 9.31
CA ASN A 136 -25.10 -1.85 8.08
C ASN A 136 -24.39 -1.08 6.95
N ALA A 137 -24.90 -1.23 5.72
CA ALA A 137 -24.30 -0.61 4.53
C ALA A 137 -24.17 0.91 4.65
N GLN A 138 -25.15 1.61 5.26
CA GLN A 138 -25.10 3.07 5.42
C GLN A 138 -23.97 3.50 6.37
N LYS A 139 -23.82 2.82 7.50
CA LYS A 139 -22.72 3.06 8.46
C LYS A 139 -21.36 2.73 7.84
N GLN A 140 -21.26 1.63 7.10
CA GLN A 140 -20.04 1.24 6.37
C GLN A 140 -19.67 2.27 5.30
N THR A 141 -20.63 2.72 4.49
CA THR A 141 -20.44 3.78 3.50
C THR A 141 -19.94 5.07 4.16
N LYS A 142 -20.56 5.49 5.28
CA LYS A 142 -20.13 6.70 6.01
C LYS A 142 -18.70 6.57 6.54
N ALA A 143 -18.33 5.42 7.10
CA ALA A 143 -16.99 5.14 7.57
C ALA A 143 -15.96 5.15 6.42
N ALA A 144 -16.21 4.41 5.34
CA ALA A 144 -15.36 4.38 4.16
C ALA A 144 -15.18 5.77 3.52
N ARG A 145 -16.25 6.57 3.40
CA ARG A 145 -16.17 7.96 2.92
C ARG A 145 -15.30 8.84 3.81
N SER A 146 -15.37 8.64 5.13
CA SER A 146 -14.53 9.39 6.07
C SER A 146 -13.05 9.05 5.83
N LEU A 147 -12.73 7.76 5.69
CA LEU A 147 -11.39 7.29 5.34
C LEU A 147 -10.90 7.87 4.01
N ILE A 148 -11.69 7.77 2.95
CA ILE A 148 -11.36 8.29 1.61
C ILE A 148 -11.07 9.80 1.68
N ASN A 149 -11.87 10.57 2.43
CA ASN A 149 -11.68 12.02 2.57
C ASN A 149 -10.43 12.43 3.34
N LEU A 150 -9.90 11.54 4.18
CA LEU A 150 -8.65 11.76 4.90
C LEU A 150 -7.47 11.33 4.03
N ILE A 151 -7.56 10.12 3.47
CA ILE A 151 -6.53 9.50 2.64
C ILE A 151 -6.30 10.29 1.35
N LYS A 152 -7.31 10.98 0.79
CA LYS A 152 -7.11 11.85 -0.39
C LYS A 152 -6.10 12.98 -0.18
N ARG A 153 -5.84 13.38 1.08
CA ARG A 153 -4.88 14.44 1.42
C ARG A 153 -3.43 13.95 1.40
N ILE A 154 -3.23 12.64 1.45
CA ILE A 154 -1.90 12.02 1.45
C ILE A 154 -1.34 12.08 0.01
N PRO A 155 -0.24 12.78 -0.27
CA PRO A 155 0.33 12.85 -1.61
C PRO A 155 0.98 11.51 -1.97
N MET A 156 0.64 10.90 -3.10
CA MET A 156 1.36 9.71 -3.60
C MET A 156 2.03 9.95 -4.96
N ASP A 157 2.19 11.22 -5.34
CA ASP A 157 2.75 11.65 -6.63
C ASP A 157 4.28 11.51 -6.73
N GLY A 158 4.95 11.13 -5.63
CA GLY A 158 6.41 11.00 -5.57
C GLY A 158 7.14 12.34 -5.53
N SER A 159 6.43 13.45 -5.31
CA SER A 159 7.02 14.79 -5.21
C SER A 159 7.72 15.05 -3.86
N GLN A 160 7.61 14.14 -2.91
CA GLN A 160 8.21 14.26 -1.59
C GLN A 160 9.63 13.68 -1.60
N ASP A 161 10.51 14.24 -0.78
CA ASP A 161 11.90 13.82 -0.57
C ASP A 161 12.04 12.53 0.27
N TYR A 162 10.91 11.87 0.58
CA TYR A 162 10.85 10.63 1.35
C TYR A 162 9.78 9.68 0.80
N ASP A 163 9.91 8.38 1.08
CA ASP A 163 8.89 7.39 0.75
C ASP A 163 7.65 7.59 1.63
N VAL A 164 6.62 8.19 1.05
CA VAL A 164 5.34 8.44 1.72
C VAL A 164 4.70 7.14 2.17
N LEU A 165 4.66 6.11 1.33
CA LEU A 165 3.96 4.86 1.63
C LEU A 165 4.68 4.11 2.74
N GLY A 166 6.01 4.00 2.64
CA GLY A 166 6.87 3.44 3.69
C GLY A 166 6.65 4.15 5.02
N PHE A 167 6.67 5.49 5.02
CA PHE A 167 6.40 6.27 6.23
C PHE A 167 5.01 6.03 6.82
N VAL A 168 3.94 6.01 6.00
CA VAL A 168 2.59 5.73 6.51
C VAL A 168 2.53 4.34 7.13
N TYR A 169 3.10 3.35 6.44
CA TYR A 169 3.12 1.96 6.91
C TYR A 169 3.85 1.84 8.25
N GLU A 170 5.05 2.41 8.35
CA GLU A 170 5.84 2.44 9.58
C GLU A 170 5.15 3.17 10.72
N TYR A 171 4.61 4.36 10.45
CA TYR A 171 3.95 5.17 11.45
C TYR A 171 2.74 4.43 12.02
N LEU A 172 1.86 3.90 11.16
CA LEU A 172 0.71 3.11 11.58
C LEU A 172 1.14 1.92 12.43
N ILE A 173 2.13 1.15 12.00
CA ILE A 173 2.64 0.02 12.76
C ILE A 173 3.17 0.44 14.14
N SER A 174 3.96 1.51 14.20
CA SER A 174 4.49 2.07 15.45
C SER A 174 3.36 2.44 16.42
N MET A 175 2.32 3.10 15.91
CA MET A 175 1.15 3.48 16.71
C MET A 175 0.38 2.30 17.27
N PHE A 176 0.17 1.25 16.47
CA PHE A 176 -0.54 0.06 16.97
C PHE A 176 0.34 -0.77 17.90
N ALA A 177 1.65 -0.82 17.67
CA ALA A 177 2.58 -1.48 18.59
C ALA A 177 2.56 -0.80 19.97
N ALA A 178 2.58 0.54 20.02
CA ALA A 178 2.48 1.30 21.26
C ALA A 178 1.14 1.09 21.99
N ASN A 179 0.03 0.96 21.25
CA ASN A 179 -1.31 0.76 21.82
C ASN A 179 -1.65 -0.70 22.16
N ALA A 180 -0.92 -1.69 21.64
CA ALA A 180 -1.28 -3.11 21.77
C ALA A 180 -0.98 -3.70 23.16
N GLY A 181 -0.24 -2.99 24.03
CA GLY A 181 0.03 -3.42 25.41
C GLY A 181 0.71 -4.80 25.56
N LYS A 182 1.25 -5.36 24.47
CA LYS A 182 1.80 -6.72 24.45
C LYS A 182 3.12 -6.75 25.24
N LYS A 183 3.16 -7.59 26.29
CA LYS A 183 4.33 -7.82 27.15
C LYS A 183 5.31 -8.88 26.61
N ALA A 184 5.02 -9.52 25.47
CA ALA A 184 5.85 -10.53 24.82
C ALA A 184 5.50 -10.68 23.31
N GLY A 185 6.48 -11.10 22.49
CA GLY A 185 6.33 -11.35 21.04
C GLY A 185 7.25 -10.49 20.16
N GLU A 186 7.04 -10.52 18.84
CA GLU A 186 7.80 -9.71 17.86
C GLU A 186 7.42 -8.21 17.94
N PHE A 187 8.37 -7.35 18.32
CA PHE A 187 8.17 -5.91 18.48
C PHE A 187 8.41 -5.12 17.18
N TYR A 188 7.98 -3.85 17.17
CA TYR A 188 8.35 -2.90 16.11
C TYR A 188 9.81 -2.51 16.27
N THR A 189 10.61 -2.70 15.22
CA THR A 189 11.96 -2.13 15.14
C THR A 189 11.82 -0.65 14.77
N PRO A 190 12.26 0.28 15.64
CA PRO A 190 12.26 1.71 15.31
C PRO A 190 12.99 1.99 14.00
N HIS A 191 12.56 3.02 13.29
CA HIS A 191 13.11 3.39 11.98
C HIS A 191 14.62 3.61 12.06
N GLU A 192 15.09 4.35 13.05
CA GLU A 192 16.51 4.67 13.25
C GLU A 192 17.37 3.41 13.47
N VAL A 193 16.82 2.40 14.16
CA VAL A 193 17.49 1.11 14.35
C VAL A 193 17.55 0.32 13.04
N SER A 194 16.47 0.37 12.25
CA SER A 194 16.41 -0.29 10.94
C SER A 194 17.39 0.31 9.94
N VAL A 195 17.52 1.64 9.92
CA VAL A 195 18.50 2.36 9.09
C VAL A 195 19.91 1.99 9.50
N LEU A 196 20.23 2.05 10.80
CA LEU A 196 21.57 1.70 11.30
C LEU A 196 21.95 0.27 10.92
N MET A 197 21.06 -0.70 11.15
CA MET A 197 21.31 -2.10 10.77
C MET A 197 21.49 -2.25 9.25
N SER A 198 20.69 -1.55 8.47
CA SER A 198 20.75 -1.55 7.00
C SER A 198 22.06 -0.97 6.48
N GLU A 199 22.56 0.11 7.08
CA GLU A 199 23.85 0.72 6.73
C GLU A 199 25.03 -0.21 7.04
N ILE A 200 25.01 -0.88 8.20
CA ILE A 200 26.02 -1.88 8.57
C ILE A 200 26.02 -3.03 7.55
N ILE A 201 24.85 -3.60 7.25
CA ILE A 201 24.72 -4.68 6.27
C ILE A 201 25.18 -4.22 4.88
N ALA A 202 24.81 -3.00 4.47
CA ALA A 202 25.18 -2.46 3.16
C ALA A 202 26.69 -2.21 3.02
N GLU A 203 27.39 -1.83 4.09
CA GLU A 203 28.85 -1.71 4.08
C GLU A 203 29.52 -3.09 4.00
N GLU A 204 29.11 -4.04 4.83
CA GLU A 204 29.68 -5.41 4.86
C GLU A 204 29.49 -6.18 3.55
N LEU A 205 28.40 -5.90 2.83
CA LEU A 205 28.07 -6.55 1.57
C LEU A 205 28.48 -5.75 0.33
N LYS A 206 29.17 -4.62 0.51
CA LYS A 206 29.61 -3.75 -0.57
C LYS A 206 30.52 -4.49 -1.55
N GLY A 207 30.26 -4.31 -2.84
CA GLY A 207 31.04 -4.92 -3.92
C GLY A 207 30.70 -6.38 -4.23
N ARG A 208 29.75 -7.00 -3.53
CA ARG A 208 29.24 -8.33 -3.90
C ARG A 208 28.31 -8.25 -5.10
N GLU A 209 28.52 -9.11 -6.11
CA GLU A 209 27.63 -9.21 -7.27
C GLU A 209 26.22 -9.70 -6.93
N LYS A 210 26.09 -10.49 -5.86
CA LYS A 210 24.81 -11.03 -5.41
C LYS A 210 24.69 -10.93 -3.89
N ILE A 211 23.63 -10.28 -3.45
CA ILE A 211 23.29 -10.08 -2.04
C ILE A 211 22.08 -10.94 -1.69
N LYS A 212 22.19 -11.71 -0.60
CA LYS A 212 21.10 -12.49 -0.02
C LYS A 212 20.95 -12.05 1.44
N ILE A 213 19.78 -11.55 1.78
CA ILE A 213 19.44 -11.11 3.14
C ILE A 213 18.39 -12.08 3.68
N TYR A 214 18.56 -12.52 4.92
CA TYR A 214 17.63 -13.40 5.62
C TYR A 214 17.32 -12.82 6.99
N ASP A 215 16.03 -12.74 7.32
CA ASP A 215 15.54 -12.31 8.64
C ASP A 215 14.53 -13.36 9.14
N PRO A 216 14.95 -14.23 10.10
CA PRO A 216 14.13 -15.34 10.58
C PRO A 216 12.91 -14.90 11.40
N THR A 217 12.88 -13.65 11.87
CA THR A 217 11.81 -13.08 12.71
C THR A 217 11.33 -11.75 12.14
N SER A 218 11.31 -11.64 10.81
CA SER A 218 10.92 -10.40 10.11
C SER A 218 9.51 -9.93 10.43
N GLY A 219 8.64 -10.80 10.94
CA GLY A 219 7.26 -10.51 11.26
C GLY A 219 6.52 -9.84 10.09
N PHE A 220 5.64 -8.88 10.38
CA PHE A 220 4.98 -8.03 9.37
C PHE A 220 5.92 -7.00 8.70
N ARG A 221 7.23 -7.02 8.98
CA ARG A 221 8.15 -5.88 8.89
C ARG A 221 9.37 -6.21 8.02
N VAL A 222 9.19 -6.06 6.72
CA VAL A 222 10.25 -6.17 5.70
C VAL A 222 11.16 -4.91 5.67
N ILE A 223 11.10 -4.02 6.67
CA ILE A 223 11.77 -2.71 6.64
C ILE A 223 13.29 -2.86 6.59
N ILE A 224 13.90 -3.70 7.43
CA ILE A 224 15.35 -3.93 7.41
C ILE A 224 15.80 -4.48 6.05
N VAL A 225 15.03 -5.40 5.46
CA VAL A 225 15.36 -6.01 4.16
C VAL A 225 15.17 -5.01 3.02
N ILE A 226 14.11 -4.17 3.06
CA ILE A 226 13.82 -3.15 2.04
C ILE A 226 14.83 -2.00 2.13
N GLU A 227 15.13 -1.51 3.32
CA GLU A 227 16.10 -0.43 3.54
C GLU A 227 17.52 -0.90 3.22
N ALA A 228 17.96 -2.05 3.73
CA ALA A 228 19.26 -2.62 3.36
C ALA A 228 19.37 -2.78 1.84
N ASN A 229 18.32 -3.27 1.18
CA ASN A 229 18.28 -3.37 -0.28
C ASN A 229 18.28 -1.98 -0.96
N SER A 230 17.60 -0.98 -0.41
CA SER A 230 17.61 0.40 -0.92
C SER A 230 19.00 1.01 -0.81
N TYR A 231 19.67 0.92 0.34
CA TYR A 231 21.03 1.44 0.56
C TYR A 231 22.08 0.72 -0.29
N VAL A 232 21.97 -0.61 -0.38
CA VAL A 232 22.78 -1.40 -1.31
C VAL A 232 22.56 -0.91 -2.74
N ASN A 233 21.31 -0.79 -3.20
CA ASN A 233 21.00 -0.33 -4.56
C ASN A 233 21.38 1.13 -4.80
N ILE A 234 21.27 2.06 -3.85
CA ILE A 234 21.71 3.45 -4.02
C ILE A 234 23.24 3.51 -4.21
N ARG A 235 24.00 2.68 -3.49
CA ARG A 235 25.46 2.58 -3.67
C ARG A 235 25.86 1.79 -4.92
N SER A 236 25.06 0.82 -5.36
CA SER A 236 25.35 -0.04 -6.52
C SER A 236 24.66 0.37 -7.83
N SER A 237 23.68 1.27 -7.81
CA SER A 237 22.99 1.80 -9.01
C SER A 237 23.86 2.73 -9.86
N ARG A 238 25.12 2.95 -9.48
CA ARG A 238 26.16 3.38 -10.43
C ARG A 238 26.55 2.28 -11.44
N LEU A 239 26.11 1.02 -11.28
CA LEU A 239 26.62 -0.15 -12.02
C LEU A 239 25.59 -1.30 -12.29
N LEU A 240 24.39 -1.00 -12.82
CA LEU A 240 23.44 -1.96 -13.49
C LEU A 240 22.50 -2.88 -12.64
N PRO A 241 21.48 -3.53 -13.27
CA PRO A 241 20.14 -3.77 -12.69
C PRO A 241 19.70 -5.24 -12.49
N LYS A 242 18.59 -5.39 -11.75
CA LYS A 242 17.62 -6.51 -11.63
C LYS A 242 17.80 -7.44 -10.42
N PHE A 243 16.83 -7.38 -9.50
CA PHE A 243 16.60 -8.41 -8.49
C PHE A 243 15.18 -8.99 -8.53
N LYS A 244 15.08 -10.28 -8.21
CA LYS A 244 13.83 -11.04 -8.00
C LYS A 244 13.67 -11.34 -6.50
N THR A 245 12.57 -10.90 -5.90
CA THR A 245 12.16 -11.30 -4.54
C THR A 245 11.39 -12.61 -4.59
N GLN A 246 11.80 -13.62 -3.80
CA GLN A 246 11.09 -14.88 -3.65
C GLN A 246 10.53 -14.97 -2.23
N LYS A 247 9.19 -14.94 -2.10
CA LYS A 247 8.51 -15.14 -0.83
C LYS A 247 8.50 -16.63 -0.52
N ILE A 248 9.15 -17.03 0.57
CA ILE A 248 8.99 -18.39 1.10
C ILE A 248 7.72 -18.34 1.94
N ASN A 249 6.65 -18.94 1.42
CA ASN A 249 5.46 -19.16 2.22
C ASN A 249 5.82 -20.18 3.30
N SER A 250 5.56 -19.80 4.54
CA SER A 250 4.67 -20.50 5.47
C SER A 250 5.30 -20.62 6.87
N TRP A 251 4.57 -20.05 7.84
CA TRP A 251 4.65 -20.28 9.29
C TRP A 251 5.95 -19.91 10.02
N CYS A 252 5.82 -18.94 10.94
CA CYS A 252 6.60 -18.99 12.18
C CYS A 252 6.42 -20.40 12.79
N ALA A 253 7.51 -21.16 12.92
CA ALA A 253 7.66 -22.18 13.95
C ALA A 253 9.13 -22.63 14.03
N ALA A 254 9.73 -22.35 15.20
CA ALA A 254 10.92 -22.93 15.84
C ALA A 254 12.26 -22.95 15.07
#